data_AF-A0A529B4R3-F1
#
_entry.id   AF-A0A529B4R3-F1
#
_cell.length_a   1.000
_cell.length_b   1.000
_cell.length_c   1.000
_cell.angle_alpha   90.00
_cell.angle_beta   90.00
_cell.angle_gamma   90.00
#
_symmetry.space_group_name_H-M   'P 1'
#
loop_
_entity.id
_entity.type
_entity.pdbx_description
1 polymer ?
#
loop_
_entity_poly.entity_id
_entity_poly.type
_entity_poly.pdbx_seq_one_letter_code
_entity_poly.pdbx_strand_id
1 'polypeptide(L)' 'MPRQPTTYQFDLFSNPHDASPRRCPPRQALPGETRLTMTKLMVRLILDHIDGERAVQREEARHHA' A
#
# COMPACT_ATOMS: atom_id res chain seq x y z
N MET A 1 35.14 10.07 24.21
CA MET A 1 33.89 10.52 23.54
C MET A 1 33.05 9.31 23.18
N PRO A 2 31.91 9.06 23.84
CA PRO A 2 31.01 7.97 23.48
C PRO A 2 30.24 8.36 22.21
N ARG A 3 30.40 7.59 21.12
CA ARG A 3 29.63 7.78 19.90
C ARG A 3 28.34 6.98 20.04
N GLN A 4 27.20 7.66 20.16
CA GLN A 4 25.89 7.01 20.10
C GLN A 4 25.69 6.47 18.68
N PRO A 5 25.40 5.17 18.49
CA PRO A 5 25.04 4.64 17.18
C PRO A 5 23.61 5.09 16.88
N THR A 6 23.46 6.11 16.05
CA THR A 6 22.18 6.45 15.41
C THR A 6 21.89 5.41 14.33
N THR A 7 21.52 4.20 14.75
CA THR A 7 20.95 3.21 13.82
C THR A 7 19.56 3.69 13.46
N TYR A 8 19.48 4.53 12.43
CA TYR A 8 18.22 4.89 11.80
C TYR A 8 17.69 3.64 11.09
N GLN A 9 17.04 2.78 11.86
CA GLN A 9 16.41 1.57 11.36
C GLN A 9 15.08 1.99 10.74
N PHE A 10 15.00 1.95 9.41
CA PHE A 10 13.73 2.11 8.71
C PHE A 10 12.82 0.94 9.09
N ASP A 11 11.90 1.15 10.02
CA ASP A 11 10.88 0.17 10.30
C ASP A 11 9.89 0.14 9.13
N LEU A 12 9.98 -0.94 8.34
CA LEU A 12 9.22 -1.16 7.11
C LEU A 12 7.81 -1.71 7.36
N PHE A 13 7.43 -2.03 8.60
CA PHE A 13 6.13 -2.65 8.92
C PHE A 13 5.35 -2.00 10.08
N SER A 14 5.72 -0.79 10.52
CA SER A 14 5.00 -0.09 11.59
C SER A 14 3.52 0.16 11.27
N ASN A 15 2.71 0.13 12.31
CA ASN A 15 1.26 0.37 12.29
C ASN A 15 0.95 1.74 11.62
N PRO A 16 0.03 1.82 10.64
CA PRO A 16 -0.21 3.06 9.88
C PRO A 16 -0.77 4.21 10.73
N HIS A 17 -1.26 3.93 11.94
CA HIS A 17 -1.77 4.94 12.87
C HIS A 17 -0.66 5.70 13.63
N ASP A 18 0.49 5.06 13.84
CA ASP A 18 1.68 5.63 14.52
C ASP A 18 2.79 6.04 13.54
N ALA A 19 2.56 5.85 12.24
CA ALA A 19 3.54 6.17 11.22
C ALA A 19 3.66 7.70 11.07
N SER A 20 4.66 8.29 11.72
CA SER A 20 5.27 9.56 11.30
C SER A 20 5.37 9.54 9.77
N PRO A 21 4.98 10.62 9.05
CA PRO A 21 4.81 10.59 7.60
C PRO A 21 6.05 9.98 6.96
N ARG A 22 5.91 8.71 6.56
CA ARG A 22 7.00 7.96 5.95
C ARG A 22 7.49 8.82 4.80
N ARG A 23 8.78 9.12 4.80
CA ARG A 23 9.46 9.68 3.62
C ARG A 23 9.53 8.57 2.56
N CYS A 24 8.36 8.18 2.04
CA CYS A 24 8.29 7.50 0.78
C CYS A 24 8.92 8.46 -0.23
N PRO A 25 9.96 8.03 -0.97
CA PRO A 25 10.55 8.88 -1.99
C PRO A 25 9.44 9.32 -2.94
N PRO A 26 9.45 10.58 -3.41
CA PRO A 26 8.46 11.08 -4.33
C PRO A 26 8.31 10.12 -5.50
N ARG A 27 7.08 9.70 -5.80
CA ARG A 27 6.78 8.73 -6.87
C ARG A 27 7.34 9.17 -8.24
N GLN A 28 7.57 10.48 -8.39
CA GLN A 28 8.19 11.13 -9.55
C GLN A 28 9.68 10.79 -9.74
N ALA A 29 10.38 10.35 -8.69
CA ALA A 29 11.78 9.92 -8.74
C ALA A 29 11.97 8.58 -9.47
N LEU A 30 10.89 7.84 -9.74
CA LEU A 30 10.93 6.60 -10.49
C LEU A 30 11.01 6.86 -12.00
N PRO A 31 11.74 6.03 -12.76
CA PRO A 31 11.74 6.07 -14.22
C PRO A 31 10.31 5.97 -14.79
N GLY A 32 10.09 6.57 -15.98
CA GLY A 32 8.76 6.63 -16.60
C GLY A 32 8.10 5.28 -16.77
N GLU A 33 8.87 4.29 -17.23
CA GLU A 33 8.41 2.91 -17.39
C GLU A 33 8.00 2.28 -16.05
N THR A 34 8.83 2.42 -15.01
CA THR A 34 8.53 1.91 -13.67
C THR A 34 7.27 2.54 -13.08
N ARG A 35 7.08 3.85 -13.27
CA ARG A 35 5.85 4.53 -12.84
C ARG A 35 4.63 3.97 -13.56
N LEU A 36 4.70 3.79 -14.88
CA LEU A 36 3.59 3.27 -15.66
C LEU A 36 3.22 1.85 -15.23
N THR A 37 4.21 0.98 -15.06
CA THR A 37 4.00 -0.40 -14.60
C THR A 37 3.40 -0.41 -13.20
N MET A 38 3.92 0.39 -12.28
CA MET A 38 3.39 0.48 -10.92
C MET A 38 1.95 1.01 -10.90
N THR A 39 1.62 2.03 -11.71
CA THR A 39 0.24 2.53 -11.85
C THR A 39 -0.70 1.45 -12.37
N LYS A 40 -0.30 0.70 -13.41
CA LYS A 40 -1.11 -0.41 -13.92
C LYS A 40 -1.38 -1.46 -12.85
N LEU A 41 -0.37 -1.81 -12.06
CA LEU A 41 -0.52 -2.77 -10.96
C LEU A 41 -1.46 -2.25 -9.86
N MET A 42 -1.31 -0.98 -9.46
CA MET A 42 -2.21 -0.36 -8.48
C MET A 42 -3.66 -0.34 -8.95
N VAL A 43 -3.91 0.00 -10.22
CA VAL A 43 -5.26 0.00 -10.79
C VAL A 43 -5.86 -1.39 -10.77
N ARG A 44 -5.10 -2.42 -11.19
CA ARG A 44 -5.57 -3.81 -11.16
C ARG A 44 -5.93 -4.26 -9.74
N LEU A 45 -5.06 -3.98 -8.77
CA LEU A 45 -5.31 -4.33 -7.37
C LEU A 45 -6.59 -3.68 -6.82
N ILE A 46 -6.84 -2.42 -7.16
CA ILE A 46 -8.06 -1.71 -6.73
C ILE A 46 -9.31 -2.33 -7.37
N LEU A 47 -9.27 -2.62 -8.67
CA LEU A 47 -10.40 -3.21 -9.37
C LEU A 47 -10.69 -4.62 -8.88
N ASP A 48 -9.67 -5.47 -8.75
CA ASP A 48 -9.81 -6.84 -8.25
C ASP A 48 -10.39 -6.84 -6.83
N HIS A 49 -10.01 -5.88 -5.99
CA HIS A 49 -10.57 -5.73 -4.64
C HIS A 49 -12.06 -5.35 -4.66
N ILE A 50 -12.44 -4.35 -5.48
CA ILE A 50 -13.84 -3.93 -5.63
C ILE A 50 -14.70 -5.08 -6.15
N ASP A 51 -14.21 -5.84 -7.12
CA ASP A 51 -14.93 -6.99 -7.68
C ASP A 51 -15.09 -8.11 -6.64
N GLY A 52 -14.06 -8.35 -5.83
CA GLY A 52 -14.13 -9.27 -4.68
C GLY A 52 -15.18 -8.85 -3.65
N GLU A 53 -15.22 -7.57 -3.25
CA GLU A 53 -16.23 -7.07 -2.32
C GLU A 53 -17.66 -7.18 -2.89
N ARG A 54 -17.84 -6.88 -4.18
CA ARG A 54 -19.14 -7.04 -4.86
C ARG A 54 -19.59 -8.49 -4.90
N ALA A 55 -18.67 -9.42 -5.09
CA ALA A 55 -18.97 -10.85 -5.08
C ALA A 55 -19.45 -11.31 -3.69
N VAL A 56 -18.75 -10.89 -2.64
CA VAL A 56 -19.11 -11.18 -1.24
C VAL A 56 -20.50 -10.63 -0.89
N GLN A 57 -20.77 -9.35 -1.20
CA GLN A 57 -22.09 -8.73 -0.96
C GLN A 57 -23.23 -9.45 -1.67
N ARG A 58 -22.99 -9.95 -2.89
CA ARG A 58 -23.99 -10.68 -3.68
C ARG A 58 -24.30 -12.05 -3.09
N GLU A 59 -23.30 -12.72 -2.51
CA GLU A 59 -23.48 -14.01 -1.86
C GLU A 59 -24.26 -13.87 -0.55
N GLU A 60 -23.92 -12.86 0.26
CA GLU A 60 -24.65 -12.52 1.49
C GLU A 60 -26.13 -12.23 1.21
N ALA A 61 -26.44 -11.44 0.17
CA ALA A 61 -27.83 -11.14 -0.22
C ALA A 61 -28.63 -12.39 -0.63
N ARG A 62 -27.98 -13.45 -1.11
CA ARG A 62 -28.64 -14.73 -1.46
C ARG A 62 -28.90 -15.61 -0.25
N HIS A 63 -28.11 -15.46 0.81
CA HIS A 63 -28.24 -16.25 2.03
C HIS A 63 -29.33 -15.69 2.97
N HIS A 64 -29.85 -14.49 2.68
CA HIS A 64 -30.91 -13.81 3.42
C HIS A 64 -32.30 -13.88 2.75
N ALA A 65 -32.44 -14.59 1.62
CA ALA A 65 -33.69 -14.79 0.89
C ALA A 65 -34.20 -16.23 1.06
#